data_AF-W2T5S7-F1
#
_entry.id   AF-W2T5S7-F1
#
_cell.length_a   1.000
_cell.length_b   1.000
_cell.length_c   1.000
_cell.angle_alpha   90.00
_cell.angle_beta   90.00
_cell.angle_gamma   90.00
#
_symmetry.space_group_name_H-M   'P 1'
#
loop_
_entity.id
_entity.type
_entity.pdbx_description
1 polymer ?
#
loop_
_entity_poly.entity_id
_entity_poly.type
_entity_poly.pdbx_seq_one_letter_code
_entity_poly.pdbx_strand_id
1 'polypeptide(L)'
;MNKEFPAEQKKELEAIVSCFGDDFVSIDSNGAELKGTISVVLEPRSSPIVISAADGKDYGQFETTQLSPVNICFQLPAQYPATPAIIDVDCIWMPNSMEHAILRRLGDVLHENNGLPVLFSCYEEVKKFVEGTEITELHLGENRFARNN
;
A
#
# COMPACT_ATOMS: atom_id res chain seq x y z
N MET A 1 -21.12 21.56 10.79
CA MET A 1 -21.68 21.09 9.52
C MET A 1 -21.27 19.63 9.40
N ASN A 2 -22.19 18.68 9.57
CA ASN A 2 -21.87 17.26 9.39
C ASN A 2 -21.50 17.07 7.93
N LYS A 3 -20.22 16.87 7.63
CA LYS A 3 -19.77 16.50 6.29
C LYS A 3 -20.26 15.08 6.05
N GLU A 4 -21.35 14.95 5.32
CA GLU A 4 -21.80 13.65 4.84
C GLU A 4 -21.01 13.31 3.58
N PHE A 5 -20.06 12.38 3.71
CA PHE A 5 -19.41 11.77 2.57
C PHE A 5 -20.41 10.96 1.73
N PRO A 6 -20.20 10.86 0.41
CA PRO A 6 -21.05 10.08 -0.48
C PRO A 6 -21.28 8.66 0.04
N ALA A 7 -22.51 8.16 -0.13
CA ALA A 7 -22.88 6.83 0.33
C ALA A 7 -22.03 5.71 -0.30
N GLU A 8 -21.59 5.89 -1.55
CA GLU A 8 -20.73 4.94 -2.27
C GLU A 8 -19.36 4.79 -1.60
N GLN A 9 -18.74 5.91 -1.19
CA GLN A 9 -17.47 5.88 -0.46
C GLN A 9 -17.59 5.14 0.87
N LYS A 10 -18.65 5.45 1.63
CA LYS A 10 -18.90 4.79 2.93
C LYS A 10 -19.11 3.30 2.77
N LYS A 11 -19.93 2.88 1.80
CA LYS A 11 -20.20 1.46 1.51
C LYS A 11 -18.93 0.70 1.15
N GLU A 12 -18.07 1.28 0.30
CA GLU A 12 -16.80 0.65 -0.04
C GLU A 12 -15.90 0.53 1.19
N LEU A 13 -15.74 1.60 1.98
CA LEU A 13 -14.90 1.55 3.19
C LEU A 13 -15.41 0.55 4.22
N GLU A 14 -16.73 0.48 4.44
CA GLU A 14 -17.35 -0.53 5.30
C GLU A 14 -17.07 -1.95 4.79
N ALA A 15 -17.12 -2.17 3.48
CA ALA A 15 -16.76 -3.46 2.89
C ALA A 15 -15.27 -3.78 3.08
N ILE A 16 -14.38 -2.81 2.87
CA ILE A 16 -12.92 -2.96 3.05
C ILE A 16 -12.58 -3.29 4.50
N VAL A 17 -13.13 -2.55 5.46
CA VAL A 17 -12.98 -2.83 6.90
C VAL A 17 -13.54 -4.21 7.24
N SER A 18 -14.71 -4.58 6.70
CA SER A 18 -15.28 -5.91 6.93
C SER A 18 -14.44 -7.03 6.32
N CYS A 19 -13.75 -6.79 5.22
CA CYS A 19 -12.91 -7.79 4.55
C CYS A 19 -11.58 -8.00 5.27
N PHE A 20 -10.94 -6.93 5.74
CA PHE A 20 -9.57 -6.99 6.26
C PHE A 20 -9.48 -6.85 7.78
N GLY A 21 -10.45 -6.21 8.42
CA GLY A 21 -10.47 -5.91 9.85
C GLY A 21 -9.93 -4.51 10.17
N ASP A 22 -10.40 -3.96 11.29
CA ASP A 22 -10.07 -2.60 11.76
C ASP A 22 -8.57 -2.41 12.04
N ASP A 23 -7.84 -3.48 12.37
CA ASP A 23 -6.40 -3.41 12.65
C ASP A 23 -5.55 -3.14 11.39
N PHE A 24 -6.11 -3.38 10.20
CA PHE A 24 -5.40 -3.28 8.92
C PHE A 24 -5.91 -2.12 8.05
N VAL A 25 -6.93 -1.40 8.49
CA VAL A 25 -7.54 -0.31 7.74
C VAL A 25 -7.65 0.92 8.63
N SER A 26 -6.97 2.00 8.26
CA SER A 26 -7.10 3.29 8.93
C SER A 26 -7.88 4.25 8.04
N ILE A 27 -8.80 5.03 8.63
CA ILE A 27 -9.62 6.01 7.92
C ILE A 27 -9.55 7.34 8.67
N ASP A 28 -9.12 8.39 7.97
CA ASP A 28 -9.23 9.78 8.41
C ASP A 28 -10.37 10.47 7.65
N SER A 29 -11.42 10.83 8.41
CA SER A 29 -12.60 11.52 7.93
C SER A 29 -12.71 12.97 8.41
N ASN A 30 -11.65 13.53 9.01
CA ASN A 30 -11.68 14.89 9.57
C ASN A 30 -11.51 15.98 8.48
N GLY A 31 -11.05 15.60 7.29
CA GLY A 31 -10.73 16.48 6.17
C GLY A 31 -11.91 16.87 5.26
N ALA A 32 -11.59 17.45 4.11
CA ALA A 32 -12.55 17.67 3.01
C ALA A 32 -12.81 16.40 2.18
N GLU A 33 -11.93 15.42 2.31
CA GLU A 33 -11.89 14.17 1.55
C GLU A 33 -11.64 13.04 2.54
N LEU A 34 -12.08 11.83 2.19
CA LEU A 34 -11.74 10.63 2.95
C LEU A 34 -10.35 10.18 2.58
N LYS A 35 -9.52 9.92 3.58
CA LYS A 35 -8.16 9.41 3.39
C LYS A 35 -7.95 8.22 4.28
N GLY A 36 -6.97 7.40 3.96
CA GLY A 36 -6.69 6.25 4.80
C GLY A 36 -5.57 5.39 4.27
N THR A 37 -5.35 4.30 5.00
CA THR A 37 -4.34 3.30 4.67
C THR A 37 -4.95 1.92 4.75
N ILE A 38 -4.61 1.07 3.79
CA ILE A 38 -4.89 -0.37 3.82
C ILE A 38 -3.56 -1.11 3.92
N SER A 39 -3.36 -1.87 4.98
CA SER A 39 -2.16 -2.67 5.23
C SER A 39 -2.26 -4.01 4.52
N VAL A 40 -1.47 -4.21 3.48
CA VAL A 40 -1.37 -5.48 2.76
C VAL A 40 -0.40 -6.41 3.49
N VAL A 41 -0.95 -7.28 4.34
CA VAL A 41 -0.17 -8.31 5.04
C VAL A 41 0.29 -9.37 4.05
N LEU A 42 1.57 -9.72 4.15
CA LEU A 42 2.23 -10.67 3.27
C LEU A 42 2.42 -12.01 3.99
N GLU A 43 2.15 -13.09 3.27
CA GLU A 43 2.46 -14.43 3.74
C GLU A 43 3.99 -14.62 3.86
N PRO A 44 4.47 -15.40 4.85
CA PRO A 44 5.87 -15.76 4.94
C PRO A 44 6.36 -16.42 3.64
N ARG A 45 7.55 -16.02 3.18
CA ARG A 45 8.17 -16.65 2.01
C ARG A 45 8.65 -18.06 2.33
N SER A 46 8.61 -18.93 1.33
CA SER A 46 9.12 -20.30 1.42
C SER A 46 10.65 -20.38 1.50
N SER A 47 11.35 -19.31 1.12
CA SER A 47 12.81 -19.19 1.20
C SER A 47 13.19 -17.93 1.97
N PRO A 48 14.33 -17.95 2.70
CA PRO A 48 14.81 -16.77 3.39
C PRO A 48 15.15 -15.63 2.43
N ILE A 49 14.81 -14.42 2.85
CA ILE A 49 15.19 -13.17 2.22
C ILE A 49 16.36 -12.60 3.03
N VAL A 50 17.43 -12.25 2.35
CA VAL A 50 18.55 -11.54 2.94
C VAL A 50 18.21 -10.05 2.99
N ILE A 51 18.14 -9.47 4.19
CA ILE A 51 18.02 -8.03 4.36
C ILE A 51 19.37 -7.49 4.82
N SER A 52 19.84 -6.47 4.11
CA SER A 52 21.06 -5.75 4.45
C SER A 52 20.82 -4.26 4.61
N ALA A 53 21.51 -3.65 5.56
CA ALA A 53 21.47 -2.22 5.80
C ALA A 53 22.88 -1.71 6.09
N ALA A 54 23.20 -0.55 5.53
CA ALA A 54 24.41 0.19 5.86
C ALA A 54 23.99 1.50 6.53
N ASP A 55 24.50 1.74 7.74
CA ASP A 55 24.23 2.98 8.49
C ASP A 55 25.37 4.01 8.35
N GLY A 56 26.23 3.82 7.35
CA GLY A 56 27.41 4.65 7.09
C GLY A 56 28.64 4.30 7.93
N LYS A 57 28.53 3.43 8.95
CA LYS A 57 29.65 2.93 9.75
C LYS A 57 29.77 1.42 9.71
N ASP A 58 28.65 0.71 9.80
CA ASP A 58 28.59 -0.74 9.85
C ASP A 58 27.61 -1.30 8.81
N TYR A 59 27.88 -2.52 8.36
CA TYR A 59 27.02 -3.31 7.47
C TYR A 59 26.37 -4.42 8.28
N GLY A 60 25.05 -4.35 8.44
CA GLY A 60 24.25 -5.39 9.09
C GLY A 60 23.54 -6.23 8.06
N GLN A 61 23.56 -7.55 8.22
CA GLN A 61 22.82 -8.50 7.40
C GLN A 61 22.06 -9.47 8.30
N PHE A 62 20.81 -9.74 7.96
CA PHE A 62 20.02 -10.78 8.60
C PHE A 62 19.11 -11.46 7.60
N GLU A 63 18.68 -12.68 7.92
CA GLU A 63 17.74 -13.43 7.13
C GLU A 63 16.34 -13.37 7.75
N THR A 64 15.31 -13.24 6.93
CA THR A 64 13.92 -13.32 7.36
C THR A 64 13.07 -13.97 6.28
N THR A 65 12.02 -14.69 6.65
CA THR A 65 10.97 -15.10 5.71
C THR A 65 9.78 -14.15 5.74
N GLN A 66 9.72 -13.27 6.75
CA GLN A 66 8.62 -12.33 6.96
C GLN A 66 9.04 -10.91 6.58
N LEU A 67 8.28 -10.32 5.68
CA LEU A 67 8.38 -8.90 5.34
C LEU A 67 7.31 -8.10 6.07
N SER A 68 7.61 -6.84 6.34
CA SER A 68 6.61 -5.88 6.82
C SER A 68 5.52 -5.66 5.76
N PRO A 69 4.29 -5.30 6.16
CA PRO A 69 3.21 -5.01 5.22
C PRO A 69 3.56 -3.92 4.19
N VAL A 70 2.86 -3.94 3.06
CA VAL A 70 2.84 -2.81 2.12
C VAL A 70 1.58 -2.01 2.40
N ASN A 71 1.75 -0.71 2.65
CA ASN A 71 0.64 0.18 2.95
C ASN A 71 0.13 0.82 1.66
N ILE A 72 -1.14 0.65 1.34
CA ILE A 72 -1.81 1.40 0.26
C ILE A 72 -2.39 2.66 0.89
N CYS A 73 -1.86 3.82 0.53
CA CYS A 73 -2.35 5.12 0.96
C CYS A 73 -3.37 5.62 -0.06
N PHE A 74 -4.60 5.90 0.38
CA PHE A 74 -5.66 6.36 -0.51
C PHE A 74 -6.24 7.70 -0.07
N GLN A 75 -6.72 8.46 -1.05
CA GLN A 75 -7.51 9.66 -0.87
C GLN A 75 -8.67 9.65 -1.87
N LEU A 76 -9.90 9.74 -1.36
CA LEU A 76 -11.14 9.72 -2.11
C LEU A 76 -11.69 11.15 -2.24
N PRO A 77 -11.68 11.73 -3.45
CA PRO A 77 -12.32 13.01 -3.72
C PRO A 77 -13.82 12.96 -3.42
N ALA A 78 -14.45 14.10 -3.19
CA ALA A 78 -15.89 14.17 -2.87
C ALA A 78 -16.81 13.61 -3.99
N GLN A 79 -16.32 13.51 -5.23
CA GLN A 79 -17.06 12.94 -6.37
C GLN A 79 -16.64 11.50 -6.71
N TYR A 80 -15.79 10.87 -5.91
CA TYR A 80 -15.45 9.46 -6.09
C TYR A 80 -16.71 8.58 -5.97
N PRO A 81 -16.89 7.58 -6.86
CA PRO A 81 -15.91 7.05 -7.81
C PRO A 81 -15.89 7.71 -9.21
N ALA A 82 -16.75 8.69 -9.48
CA ALA A 82 -16.75 9.41 -10.76
C ALA A 82 -15.46 10.21 -10.99
N THR A 83 -14.87 10.74 -9.92
CA THR A 83 -13.48 11.22 -9.92
C THR A 83 -12.57 10.12 -9.36
N PRO A 84 -11.47 9.76 -10.04
CA PRO A 84 -10.56 8.72 -9.57
C PRO A 84 -10.00 8.97 -8.17
N ALA A 85 -9.77 7.88 -7.43
CA ALA A 85 -9.01 7.94 -6.19
C ALA A 85 -7.55 8.31 -6.46
N ILE A 86 -6.92 8.99 -5.51
CA ILE A 86 -5.47 9.17 -5.49
C ILE A 86 -4.91 8.02 -4.64
N ILE A 87 -4.05 7.21 -5.25
CA ILE A 87 -3.46 6.03 -4.63
C ILE A 87 -1.94 6.18 -4.65
N ASP A 88 -1.33 5.85 -3.51
CA ASP A 88 0.12 5.74 -3.34
C ASP A 88 0.44 4.48 -2.53
N VAL A 89 1.72 4.08 -2.50
CA VAL A 89 2.18 2.96 -1.69
C VAL A 89 3.34 3.35 -0.79
N ASP A 90 3.32 2.81 0.42
CA ASP A 90 4.38 3.01 1.39
C ASP A 90 4.89 1.69 1.94
N CYS A 91 6.21 1.50 1.90
CA CYS A 91 6.84 0.27 2.35
C CYS A 91 8.34 0.48 2.62
N ILE A 92 8.78 0.14 3.84
CA ILE A 92 10.15 0.41 4.31
C ILE A 92 11.23 -0.38 3.55
N TRP A 93 10.89 -1.56 3.05
CA TRP A 93 11.85 -2.48 2.44
C TRP A 93 11.80 -2.47 0.91
N MET A 94 10.78 -1.84 0.33
CA MET A 94 10.54 -1.86 -1.11
C MET A 94 11.51 -0.93 -1.85
N PRO A 95 12.28 -1.43 -2.83
CA PRO A 95 13.09 -0.58 -3.67
C PRO A 95 12.24 0.33 -4.57
N ASN A 96 12.76 1.49 -4.94
CA ASN A 96 12.08 2.43 -5.84
C ASN A 96 11.60 1.76 -7.14
N SER A 97 12.38 0.85 -7.73
CA SER A 97 11.98 0.17 -8.97
C SER A 97 10.71 -0.68 -8.80
N MET A 98 10.55 -1.34 -7.66
CA MET A 98 9.32 -2.07 -7.31
C MET A 98 8.16 -1.11 -7.04
N GLU A 99 8.40 -0.03 -6.30
CA GLU A 99 7.39 1.00 -6.04
C GLU A 99 6.82 1.57 -7.34
N HIS A 100 7.68 2.00 -8.28
CA HIS A 100 7.25 2.50 -9.58
C HIS A 100 6.49 1.44 -10.40
N ALA A 101 6.91 0.17 -10.33
CA ALA A 101 6.23 -0.91 -11.02
C ALA A 101 4.81 -1.16 -10.45
N ILE A 102 4.66 -1.15 -9.12
CA ILE A 102 3.36 -1.28 -8.45
C ILE A 102 2.47 -0.08 -8.77
N LEU A 103 2.97 1.14 -8.65
CA LEU A 103 2.19 2.35 -8.94
C LEU A 103 1.71 2.39 -10.39
N ARG A 104 2.51 1.90 -11.34
CA ARG A 104 2.07 1.74 -12.73
C ARG A 104 0.89 0.78 -12.84
N ARG A 105 0.96 -0.39 -12.20
CA ARG A 105 -0.14 -1.37 -12.23
C ARG A 105 -1.40 -0.86 -11.52
N LEU A 106 -1.24 -0.13 -10.42
CA LEU A 106 -2.36 0.54 -9.76
C LEU A 106 -2.98 1.60 -10.66
N GLY A 107 -2.18 2.33 -11.44
CA GLY A 107 -2.66 3.23 -12.48
C GLY A 107 -3.54 2.52 -13.52
N ASP A 108 -3.15 1.32 -13.94
CA ASP A 108 -3.95 0.49 -14.85
C ASP A 108 -5.27 0.06 -14.20
N VAL A 109 -5.25 -0.38 -12.92
CA VAL A 109 -6.46 -0.71 -12.15
C VAL A 109 -7.42 0.48 -12.05
N LEU A 110 -6.90 1.67 -11.73
CA LEU A 110 -7.69 2.90 -11.64
C LEU A 110 -8.31 3.28 -13.00
N HIS A 111 -7.57 3.07 -14.10
CA HIS A 111 -8.05 3.37 -15.44
C HIS A 111 -9.17 2.41 -15.89
N GLU A 112 -8.97 1.11 -15.69
CA GLU A 112 -9.92 0.06 -16.08
C GLU A 112 -11.23 0.12 -15.28
N ASN A 113 -11.16 0.61 -14.05
CA ASN A 113 -12.31 0.70 -13.13
C ASN A 113 -12.81 2.14 -12.94
N ASN A 114 -12.58 3.02 -13.92
CA ASN A 114 -13.02 4.40 -13.85
C ASN A 114 -14.55 4.49 -13.62
N GLY A 115 -14.98 5.26 -12.63
CA GLY A 115 -16.38 5.35 -12.23
C GLY A 115 -16.86 4.23 -11.30
N LEU A 116 -15.98 3.33 -10.86
CA LEU A 116 -16.30 2.22 -9.94
C LEU A 116 -15.44 2.26 -8.66
N PRO A 117 -15.88 1.62 -7.57
CA PRO A 117 -15.06 1.34 -6.41
C PRO A 117 -13.80 0.52 -6.74
N VAL A 118 -12.62 0.90 -6.23
CA VAL A 118 -11.31 0.32 -6.62
C VAL A 118 -10.44 -0.17 -5.47
N LEU A 119 -10.74 0.15 -4.21
CA LEU A 119 -9.84 -0.10 -3.08
C LEU A 119 -9.52 -1.59 -2.91
N PHE A 120 -10.51 -2.47 -3.12
CA PHE A 120 -10.31 -3.91 -3.07
C PHE A 120 -9.42 -4.42 -4.22
N SER A 121 -9.66 -3.91 -5.43
CA SER A 121 -8.86 -4.26 -6.61
C SER A 121 -7.41 -3.79 -6.46
N CYS A 122 -7.19 -2.61 -5.88
CA CYS A 122 -5.86 -2.11 -5.55
C CYS A 122 -5.15 -3.02 -4.53
N TYR A 123 -5.86 -3.46 -3.49
CA TYR A 123 -5.33 -4.42 -2.51
C TYR A 123 -4.90 -5.73 -3.18
N GLU A 124 -5.77 -6.32 -3.99
CA GLU A 124 -5.49 -7.57 -4.70
C GLU A 124 -4.28 -7.43 -5.62
N GLU A 125 -4.16 -6.34 -6.38
CA GLU A 125 -3.03 -6.14 -7.29
C GLU A 125 -1.71 -5.94 -6.55
N VAL A 126 -1.68 -5.20 -5.43
CA VAL A 126 -0.47 -5.10 -4.60
C VAL A 126 -0.08 -6.46 -4.04
N LYS A 127 -1.05 -7.20 -3.47
CA LYS A 127 -0.79 -8.53 -2.89
C LYS A 127 -0.23 -9.47 -3.95
N LYS A 128 -0.89 -9.58 -5.09
CA LYS A 128 -0.48 -10.38 -6.24
C LYS A 128 0.88 -9.98 -6.79
N PHE A 129 1.16 -8.68 -6.90
CA PHE A 129 2.45 -8.19 -7.37
C PHE A 129 3.57 -8.66 -6.43
N VAL A 130 3.41 -8.43 -5.13
CA VAL A 130 4.45 -8.75 -4.16
C VAL A 130 4.64 -10.27 -4.09
N GLU A 131 3.57 -11.04 -3.96
CA GLU A 131 3.64 -12.51 -3.92
C GLU A 131 4.26 -13.11 -5.19
N GLY A 132 3.95 -12.54 -6.36
CA GLY A 132 4.51 -12.96 -7.64
C GLY A 132 5.92 -12.45 -7.93
N THR A 133 6.46 -11.54 -7.11
CA THR A 133 7.84 -11.06 -7.24
C THR A 133 8.77 -11.95 -6.43
N GLU A 134 9.81 -12.46 -7.09
CA GLU A 134 10.90 -13.16 -6.42
C GLU A 134 11.79 -12.13 -5.71
N ILE A 135 11.84 -12.23 -4.38
CA ILE A 135 12.62 -11.35 -3.52
C ILE A 135 13.56 -12.22 -2.70
N THR A 136 14.83 -12.24 -3.08
CA THR A 136 15.88 -13.02 -2.39
C THR A 136 16.79 -12.15 -1.55
N GLU A 137 16.95 -10.87 -1.93
CA GLU A 137 17.82 -9.92 -1.27
C GLU A 137 17.23 -8.50 -1.33
N LEU A 138 17.36 -7.77 -0.22
CA LEU A 138 16.92 -6.38 -0.07
C LEU A 138 18.02 -5.55 0.57
N HIS A 139 18.33 -4.41 -0.05
CA HIS A 139 19.28 -3.43 0.47
C HIS A 139 18.54 -2.18 0.95
N LEU A 140 18.48 -1.97 2.27
CA LEU A 140 17.73 -0.84 2.87
C LEU A 140 18.46 0.50 2.75
N GLY A 141 19.76 0.52 2.48
CA GLY A 141 20.58 1.74 2.43
C GLY A 141 20.26 2.71 1.29
N GLU A 142 19.57 2.25 0.24
CA GLU A 142 19.10 3.10 -0.87
C GLU A 142 17.66 3.59 -0.68
N ASN A 143 16.98 3.17 0.40
CA ASN A 143 15.58 3.45 0.59
C ASN A 143 15.36 4.87 1.15
N ARG A 144 14.26 5.52 0.75
CA ARG A 144 13.95 6.94 1.08
C ARG A 144 13.97 7.23 2.59
N PHE A 145 13.72 6.21 3.41
CA PHE A 145 13.73 6.27 4.87
C PHE A 145 15.12 6.28 5.50
N ALA A 146 16.14 5.75 4.82
CA ALA A 146 17.51 5.70 5.33
C ALA A 146 18.24 7.05 5.22
N ARG A 147 17.70 8.00 4.43
CA ARG A 147 18.33 9.31 4.15
C ARG A 147 17.94 10.44 5.11
N ASN A 148 17.02 10.21 6.04
CA ASN A 148 16.47 11.25 6.93
C ASN A 148 16.79 11.01 8.42
N ASN A 149 18.04 10.67 8.76
CA ASN A 149 18.57 10.75 10.12
C ASN A 149 19.87 11.55 10.15
#